data_AF-A0A097PLE4-F1
#
_entry.id   AF-A0A097PLE4-F1
#
_cell.length_a   1.000
_cell.length_b   1.000
_cell.length_c   1.000
_cell.angle_alpha   90.00
_cell.angle_beta   90.00
_cell.angle_gamma   90.00
#
_symmetry.space_group_name_H-M   'P 1'
#
loop_
_entity.id
_entity.type
_entity.pdbx_description
1 polymer ?
#
loop_
_entity_poly.entity_id
_entity_poly.type
_entity_poly.pdbx_seq_one_letter_code
_entity_poly.pdbx_strand_id
1 'polypeptide(L)' 'MKQMKGPKPDCVTVVKKFRDKVVTAYEVRDKPSALKAEEWGRVVAVFLGKEWQFKDWPFKDHVELNKILGFYMRFEDD' A
#
# COMPACT_ATOMS: atom_id res chain seq x y z
N MET A 1 -4.78 18.95 -23.56
CA MET A 1 -4.93 19.73 -22.31
C MET A 1 -4.26 18.97 -21.18
N LYS A 2 -3.16 19.46 -20.61
CA LYS A 2 -2.56 18.85 -19.41
C LYS A 2 -3.51 19.14 -18.24
N GLN A 3 -4.18 18.12 -17.74
CA GLN A 3 -4.97 18.21 -16.51
C GLN A 3 -4.00 18.62 -15.40
N MET A 4 -4.15 19.83 -14.86
CA MET A 4 -3.38 20.25 -13.69
C MET A 4 -3.84 19.40 -12.52
N LYS A 5 -3.11 18.31 -12.25
CA LYS A 5 -3.28 17.51 -11.04
C LYS A 5 -2.89 18.42 -9.89
N GLY A 6 -3.84 18.71 -9.00
CA GLY A 6 -3.53 19.24 -7.68
C GLY A 6 -2.52 18.34 -6.94
N PRO A 7 -1.99 18.77 -5.80
CA PRO A 7 -1.05 17.97 -5.03
C PRO A 7 -1.64 16.56 -4.81
N LYS A 8 -0.83 15.54 -5.12
CA LYS A 8 -1.23 14.15 -4.92
C LYS A 8 -1.58 13.96 -3.43
N PRO A 9 -2.74 13.40 -3.09
CA PRO A 9 -3.09 13.16 -1.69
C PRO A 9 -2.12 12.14 -1.09
N ASP A 10 -1.63 12.40 0.12
CA ASP A 10 -0.74 11.48 0.84
C ASP A 10 -1.48 10.21 1.32
N CYS A 11 -2.81 10.28 1.45
CA CYS A 11 -3.66 9.15 1.82
C CYS A 11 -4.96 9.16 1.01
N VAL A 12 -5.35 7.99 0.51
CA VAL A 12 -6.62 7.78 -0.20
C VAL A 12 -7.41 6.70 0.54
N THR A 13 -8.65 7.00 0.92
CA THR A 13 -9.55 6.00 1.51
C THR A 13 -10.34 5.30 0.41
N VAL A 14 -10.24 3.98 0.35
CA VAL A 14 -11.01 3.11 -0.56
C VAL A 14 -12.01 2.30 0.26
N VAL A 15 -13.29 2.44 -0.06
CA VAL A 15 -14.34 1.70 0.63
C VAL A 15 -14.80 0.53 -0.25
N LYS A 16 -14.76 -0.69 0.30
CA LYS A 16 -15.26 -1.88 -0.38
C LYS A 16 -16.44 -2.47 0.39
N LYS A 17 -17.58 -2.55 -0.28
CA LYS A 17 -18.72 -3.35 0.17
C LYS A 17 -18.53 -4.79 -0.34
N PHE A 18 -18.49 -5.72 0.59
CA PHE A 18 -18.50 -7.15 0.28
C PHE A 18 -19.95 -7.64 0.29
N ARG A 19 -20.28 -8.61 -0.56
CA ARG A 19 -21.67 -9.05 -0.80
C ARG A 19 -22.42 -9.39 0.51
N ASP A 20 -21.73 -10.00 1.47
CA ASP A 20 -22.30 -10.47 2.73
C ASP A 20 -21.52 -10.03 3.99
N LYS A 21 -20.70 -8.97 3.90
CA LYS A 21 -19.89 -8.51 5.04
C LYS A 21 -19.97 -6.99 5.24
N VAL A 22 -19.51 -6.58 6.42
CA VAL A 22 -19.31 -5.17 6.80
C VAL A 22 -18.56 -4.42 5.70
N VAL A 23 -18.97 -3.18 5.46
CA VAL A 23 -18.28 -2.24 4.60
C VAL A 23 -16.91 -1.94 5.22
N THR A 24 -15.83 -2.26 4.53
CA THR A 24 -14.47 -2.02 5.01
C THR A 24 -13.86 -0.82 4.29
N ALA A 25 -13.34 0.13 5.05
CA ALA A 25 -12.52 1.22 4.55
C ALA A 25 -11.04 0.83 4.65
N TYR A 26 -10.31 1.03 3.55
CA TYR A 26 -8.88 0.82 3.44
C TYR A 26 -8.19 2.16 3.20
N GLU A 27 -7.18 2.46 3.98
CA GLU A 27 -6.29 3.59 3.70
C GLU A 27 -5.15 3.13 2.80
N VAL A 28 -4.97 3.83 1.68
CA VAL A 28 -3.88 3.62 0.75
C VAL A 28 -2.92 4.78 0.91
N ARG A 29 -1.69 4.48 1.35
CA ARG A 29 -0.59 5.44 1.49
C ARG A 29 0.54 5.06 0.55
N ASP A 30 1.20 6.06 -0.02
CA ASP A 30 2.26 5.86 -1.02
C ASP A 30 3.69 5.97 -0.45
N LYS A 31 3.81 6.40 0.82
CA LYS A 31 5.09 6.54 1.53
C LYS A 31 5.09 5.69 2.81
N PRO A 32 6.12 4.86 3.03
CA PRO A 32 6.25 4.10 4.27
C PRO A 32 6.38 5.03 5.50
N SER A 33 7.00 6.20 5.35
CA SER A 33 7.14 7.22 6.40
C SER A 33 5.82 7.85 6.85
N ALA A 34 4.73 7.65 6.09
CA ALA A 34 3.40 8.08 6.51
C ALA A 34 2.79 7.14 7.57
N LEU A 35 3.37 5.97 7.82
CA LEU A 35 2.92 5.01 8.84
C LEU A 35 3.81 5.08 10.07
N LYS A 36 3.21 5.18 11.25
CA LYS A 36 3.93 5.00 12.52
C LYS A 36 4.29 3.52 12.72
N ALA A 37 5.31 3.25 13.54
CA ALA A 37 5.78 1.90 13.82
C ALA A 37 4.64 0.93 14.23
N GLU A 38 3.67 1.42 15.01
CA GLU A 38 2.55 0.62 15.52
C GLU A 38 1.47 0.36 14.44
N GLU A 39 1.41 1.20 13.41
CA GLU A 39 0.42 1.09 12.33
C GLU A 39 0.79 0.03 11.30
N TRP A 40 2.07 -0.38 11.23
CA TRP A 40 2.53 -1.43 10.33
C TRP A 40 1.86 -2.78 10.59
N GLY A 41 1.43 -3.05 11.83
CA GLY A 41 0.64 -4.24 12.16
C GLY A 41 -0.77 -4.26 11.54
N ARG A 42 -1.24 -3.14 10.97
CA ARG A 42 -2.53 -3.02 10.27
C ARG A 42 -2.39 -3.10 8.75
N VAL A 43 -1.17 -3.13 8.22
CA VAL A 43 -0.93 -3.22 6.79
C VAL A 43 -1.32 -4.61 6.32
N VAL A 44 -2.37 -4.68 5.49
CA VAL A 44 -2.92 -5.95 4.98
C VAL A 44 -2.42 -6.32 3.59
N ALA A 45 -1.95 -5.34 2.83
CA ALA A 45 -1.44 -5.55 1.48
C ALA A 45 -0.40 -4.50 1.09
N VAL A 46 0.52 -4.85 0.18
CA VAL A 46 1.44 -3.90 -0.47
C VAL A 46 1.58 -4.20 -1.95
N PHE A 47 1.65 -3.14 -2.76
CA PHE A 47 2.08 -3.20 -4.15
C PHE A 47 3.60 -3.23 -4.21
N LEU A 48 4.16 -4.31 -4.74
CA LEU A 48 5.58 -4.54 -4.86
C LEU A 48 6.11 -3.94 -6.17
N GLY A 49 7.33 -3.42 -6.13
CA GLY A 49 8.01 -2.83 -7.28
C GLY A 49 9.50 -3.13 -7.27
N LYS A 50 10.31 -2.09 -7.22
CA LYS A 50 11.78 -2.21 -7.18
C LYS A 50 12.29 -2.36 -5.75
N GLU A 51 13.46 -2.98 -5.57
CA GLU A 51 14.06 -3.23 -4.25
C GLU A 51 14.23 -1.95 -3.39
N TRP A 52 14.51 -0.80 -4.02
CA TRP A 52 14.67 0.46 -3.30
C TRP A 52 13.42 0.88 -2.51
N GLN A 53 12.23 0.37 -2.87
CA GLN A 53 10.98 0.63 -2.17
C GLN A 53 11.08 0.26 -0.68
N PHE A 54 11.88 -0.76 -0.33
CA PHE A 54 11.99 -1.28 1.04
C PHE A 54 12.97 -0.53 1.94
N LYS A 55 13.69 0.48 1.42
CA LYS A 55 14.78 1.16 2.14
C LYS A 55 14.36 1.74 3.49
N ASP A 56 13.15 2.28 3.59
CA ASP A 56 12.64 2.95 4.80
C ASP A 56 11.52 2.16 5.48
N TRP A 57 11.44 0.85 5.23
CA TRP A 57 10.44 0.00 5.87
C TRP A 57 10.96 -0.46 7.25
N PRO A 58 10.07 -0.68 8.23
CA PRO A 58 10.48 -1.06 9.58
C PRO A 58 10.95 -2.52 9.68
N PHE A 59 10.82 -3.30 8.61
CA PHE A 59 11.14 -4.72 8.61
C PHE A 59 12.63 -4.93 8.41
N LYS A 60 13.25 -5.69 9.31
CA LYS A 60 14.68 -6.04 9.21
C LYS A 60 14.92 -7.28 8.34
N ASP A 61 13.90 -8.09 8.11
CA ASP A 61 13.97 -9.34 7.37
C ASP A 61 12.72 -9.52 6.49
N HIS A 62 12.88 -10.14 5.32
CA HIS A 62 11.80 -10.48 4.39
C HIS A 62 10.73 -11.39 5.02
N VAL A 63 11.06 -12.11 6.11
CA VAL A 63 10.12 -12.97 6.84
C VAL A 63 8.94 -12.19 7.43
N GLU A 64 9.12 -10.93 7.82
CA GLU A 64 8.03 -10.11 8.38
C GLU A 64 7.01 -9.68 7.31
N LEU A 65 7.46 -9.57 6.05
CA LEU A 65 6.62 -9.25 4.90
C LEU A 65 5.70 -10.41 4.50
N ASN A 66 6.02 -11.66 4.86
CA ASN A 66 5.18 -12.82 4.56
C ASN A 66 3.81 -12.79 5.24
N LYS A 67 3.63 -11.94 6.25
CA LYS A 67 2.34 -11.72 6.92
C LYS A 67 1.41 -10.79 6.12
N ILE A 68 1.92 -10.15 5.07
CA ILE A 68 1.24 -9.11 4.30
C ILE A 68 1.04 -9.60 2.85
N LEU A 69 -0.13 -9.32 2.28
CA LEU A 69 -0.42 -9.73 0.91
C LEU A 69 0.34 -8.85 -0.10
N GLY A 70 1.30 -9.44 -0.80
CA GLY A 70 2.06 -8.75 -1.85
C GLY A 70 1.40 -8.84 -3.23
N PHE A 71 1.31 -7.72 -3.93
CA PHE A 71 0.86 -7.66 -5.33
C PHE A 71 1.94 -7.08 -6.22
N TYR A 72 2.43 -7.83 -7.20
CA TYR A 72 3.30 -7.32 -8.25
C TYR A 72 2.48 -7.10 -9.52
N MET A 73 2.31 -5.84 -9.92
CA MET A 73 1.56 -5.47 -11.12
C MET A 73 2.54 -5.13 -12.23
N ARG A 74 2.35 -5.74 -13.39
CA ARG A 74 3.14 -5.57 -14.61
C ARG A 74 2.21 -5.66 -15.81
N PHE A 75 2.57 -5.02 -16.92
CA PHE A 75 1.88 -5.28 -18.17
C PHE A 75 2.31 -6.65 -18.73
N GLU A 76 1.49 -7.26 -19.58
CA GLU A 76 1.79 -8.57 -20.17
C GLU A 76 2.97 -8.52 -21.16
N ASP A 77 3.25 -7.33 -21.70
CA ASP A 77 4.32 -7.05 -22.65
C ASP A 77 5.63 -6.52 -22.02
N ASP A 78 5.68 -6.39 -20.69
CA ASP A 78 6.89 -6.10 -19.89
C ASP A 78 7.63 -7.40 -19.45
#